data_AF-X6LDE2-F1
#
_entry.id   AF-X6LDE2-F1
#
_cell.length_a   1.000
_cell.length_b   1.000
_cell.length_c   1.000
_cell.angle_alpha   90.00
_cell.angle_beta   90.00
_cell.angle_gamma   90.00
#
_symmetry.space_group_name_H-M   'P 1'
#
loop_
_entity.id
_entity.type
_entity.pdbx_description
1 polymer ?
#
loop_
_entity_poly.entity_id
_entity_poly.type
_entity_poly.pdbx_seq_one_letter_code
_entity_poly.pdbx_strand_id
1 'polypeptide(L)'
;MVEEPFLLQIILSVLPSLVEKYGVESRISKAQVYEVFNDQLIDINIQNIITKLSELRIQMNSNKIKSILKQYCLNLGFDMFQQGSQIAIESEFQYQSDNDIIWNKVDPEIENEHKSNIIEEKTETEIKTINTL
;
A
#
# COMPACT_ATOMS: atom_id res chain seq x y z
N MET A 1 8.42 18.17 5.00
CA MET A 1 9.54 18.01 5.96
C MET A 1 8.96 17.38 7.22
N VAL A 2 9.57 16.34 7.76
CA VAL A 2 9.10 15.71 9.00
C VAL A 2 9.30 16.70 10.15
N GLU A 3 8.23 17.05 10.86
CA GLU A 3 8.27 17.99 11.98
C GLU A 3 9.24 17.50 13.07
N GLU A 4 10.01 18.42 13.67
CA GLU A 4 10.94 18.13 14.77
C GLU A 4 10.37 17.26 15.92
N PRO A 5 9.13 17.45 16.40
CA PRO A 5 8.55 16.58 17.44
C PRO A 5 8.49 15.09 17.04
N PHE A 6 8.28 14.79 15.76
CA PHE A 6 8.20 13.40 15.28
C PHE A 6 9.56 12.71 15.26
N LEU A 7 10.62 13.44 14.89
CA LEU A 7 11.96 12.85 14.85
C LEU A 7 12.47 12.51 16.25
N LEU A 8 12.22 13.37 17.24
CA LEU A 8 12.59 13.10 18.63
C LEU A 8 11.84 11.87 19.17
N GLN A 9 10.54 11.75 18.85
CA GLN A 9 9.75 10.59 19.24
C GLN A 9 10.30 9.28 18.63
N ILE A 10 10.69 9.29 17.35
CA ILE A 10 11.36 8.14 16.72
C ILE A 10 12.66 7.82 17.46
N ILE A 11 13.52 8.81 17.70
CA ILE A 11 14.80 8.59 18.37
C ILE A 11 14.57 7.93 19.74
N LEU A 12 13.63 8.45 20.53
CA LEU A 12 13.32 7.91 21.86
C LEU A 12 12.73 6.50 21.80
N SER A 13 11.89 6.19 20.81
CA SER A 13 11.29 4.85 20.68
C SER A 13 12.32 3.78 20.31
N VAL A 14 13.38 4.15 19.60
CA VAL A 14 14.41 3.22 19.11
C VAL A 14 15.74 3.31 19.87
N LEU A 15 15.83 4.20 20.87
CA LEU A 15 17.05 4.47 21.62
C LEU A 15 17.72 3.21 22.19
N PRO A 16 17.00 2.26 22.82
CA PRO A 16 17.63 1.04 23.33
C PRO A 16 18.31 0.23 22.22
N SER A 17 17.64 0.04 21.08
CA SER A 17 18.21 -0.70 19.94
C SER A 17 19.33 0.05 19.24
N LEU A 18 19.31 1.38 19.24
CA LEU A 18 20.43 2.19 18.76
C LEU A 18 21.67 2.00 19.64
N VAL A 19 21.50 2.04 20.96
CA VAL A 19 22.59 1.81 21.91
C VAL A 19 23.13 0.39 21.79
N GLU A 20 22.27 -0.61 21.63
CA GLU A 20 22.67 -2.00 21.43
C GLU A 20 23.46 -2.19 20.12
N LYS A 21 22.99 -1.61 19.01
CA LYS A 21 23.58 -1.82 17.69
C LYS A 21 24.87 -1.03 17.48
N TYR A 22 24.96 0.19 18.03
CA TYR A 22 26.06 1.10 17.76
C TYR A 22 26.92 1.44 18.98
N GLY A 23 26.40 1.37 20.20
CA GLY A 23 27.10 1.76 21.44
C GLY A 23 26.71 3.15 21.97
N VAL A 24 27.01 3.41 23.26
CA VAL A 24 26.56 4.61 24.02
C VAL A 24 27.23 5.90 23.54
N GLU A 25 28.46 5.84 23.03
CA GLU A 25 29.26 7.02 22.63
C GLU A 25 29.26 7.26 21.11
N SER A 26 28.41 6.52 20.40
CA SER A 26 28.45 6.45 18.96
C SER A 26 27.79 7.66 18.34
N ARG A 27 28.42 8.22 17.29
CA ARG A 27 27.81 9.27 16.48
C ARG A 27 26.79 8.64 15.54
N ILE A 28 25.52 8.72 15.91
CA ILE A 28 24.42 8.15 15.15
C ILE A 28 23.90 9.18 14.15
N SER A 29 23.92 8.80 12.88
CA SER A 29 23.33 9.59 11.79
C SER A 29 21.81 9.41 11.74
N LYS A 30 21.12 10.38 11.15
CA LYS A 30 19.66 10.29 10.92
C LYS A 30 19.27 9.05 10.11
N ALA A 31 20.10 8.64 9.16
CA ALA A 31 19.86 7.43 8.37
C ALA A 31 19.86 6.16 9.23
N GLN A 32 20.79 6.04 10.19
CA GLN A 32 20.87 4.91 11.12
C GLN A 32 19.68 4.88 12.09
N VAL A 33 19.18 6.04 12.51
CA VAL A 33 17.93 6.12 13.29
C VAL A 33 16.76 5.52 12.49
N TYR A 34 16.60 5.95 11.23
CA TYR A 34 15.53 5.42 10.36
C TYR A 34 15.72 3.94 10.03
N GLU A 35 16.94 3.47 9.87
CA GLU A 35 17.24 2.05 9.63
C GLU A 35 16.72 1.19 10.79
N VAL A 36 17.11 1.54 12.03
CA VAL A 36 16.69 0.80 13.24
C VAL A 36 15.18 0.91 13.45
N PHE A 37 14.61 2.10 13.26
CA PHE A 37 13.16 2.28 13.33
C PHE A 37 12.42 1.44 12.32
N ASN A 38 12.86 1.42 11.06
CA ASN A 38 12.20 0.64 10.01
C ASN A 38 12.28 -0.86 10.30
N ASP A 39 13.42 -1.35 10.80
CA ASP A 39 13.57 -2.75 11.20
C ASP A 39 12.60 -3.13 12.33
N GLN A 40 12.51 -2.31 13.39
CA GLN A 40 11.55 -2.53 14.48
C GLN A 40 10.10 -2.47 14.01
N LEU A 41 9.77 -1.48 13.17
CA LEU A 41 8.42 -1.32 12.63
C LEU A 41 8.01 -2.52 11.79
N ILE A 42 8.92 -3.04 10.95
CA ILE A 42 8.69 -4.26 10.18
C ILE A 42 8.47 -5.44 11.13
N ASP A 43 9.29 -5.60 12.16
CA ASP A 43 9.15 -6.71 13.10
C ASP A 43 7.80 -6.70 13.83
N ILE A 44 7.34 -5.54 14.29
CA ILE A 44 6.02 -5.37 14.91
C ILE A 44 4.90 -5.77 13.93
N ASN A 45 4.98 -5.30 12.68
CA ASN A 45 3.98 -5.63 11.67
C ASN A 45 3.96 -7.12 11.33
N ILE A 46 5.13 -7.77 11.25
CA ILE A 46 5.23 -9.21 11.03
C ILE A 46 4.60 -9.99 12.19
N GLN A 47 4.85 -9.59 13.44
CA GLN A 47 4.20 -10.24 14.59
C GLN A 47 2.68 -10.09 14.52
N ASN A 48 2.16 -8.90 14.22
CA ASN A 48 0.73 -8.67 14.07
C ASN A 48 0.10 -9.54 12.97
N ILE A 49 0.77 -9.67 11.83
CA ILE A 49 0.33 -10.55 10.73
C ILE A 49 0.31 -12.01 11.21
N ILE A 50 1.38 -12.48 11.86
CA ILE A 50 1.47 -13.86 12.36
C ILE A 50 0.37 -14.13 13.39
N THR A 51 0.13 -13.21 14.32
CA THR A 51 -0.96 -13.31 15.30
C THR A 51 -2.31 -13.47 14.61
N LYS A 52 -2.64 -12.59 13.65
CA LYS A 52 -3.90 -12.67 12.87
C LYS A 52 -4.01 -13.94 12.06
N LEU A 53 -2.93 -14.40 11.43
CA LEU A 53 -2.91 -15.67 10.71
C LEU A 53 -3.14 -16.86 11.66
N SER A 54 -2.57 -16.80 12.87
CA SER A 54 -2.73 -17.85 13.88
C SER A 54 -4.17 -17.95 14.39
N GLU A 55 -4.90 -16.82 14.50
CA GLU A 55 -6.34 -16.80 14.81
C GLU A 55 -7.15 -17.57 13.76
N LEU A 56 -6.69 -17.54 12.49
CA LEU A 56 -7.24 -18.28 11.37
C LEU A 56 -6.67 -19.70 11.23
N ARG A 57 -5.84 -20.16 12.17
CA ARG A 57 -5.10 -21.44 12.13
C ARG A 57 -4.16 -21.59 10.92
N ILE A 58 -3.71 -20.47 10.36
CA ILE A 58 -2.72 -20.43 9.28
C ILE A 58 -1.35 -20.23 9.92
N GLN A 59 -0.44 -21.17 9.69
CA GLN A 59 0.95 -21.04 10.11
C GLN A 59 1.82 -20.65 8.92
N MET A 60 2.61 -19.60 9.07
CA MET A 60 3.50 -19.12 8.02
C MET A 60 4.86 -18.75 8.61
N ASN A 61 5.92 -18.89 7.80
CA ASN A 61 7.29 -18.65 8.26
C ASN A 61 7.54 -17.14 8.40
N SER A 62 7.80 -16.68 9.63
CA SER A 62 8.04 -15.27 9.97
C SER A 62 9.16 -14.64 9.14
N ASN A 63 10.28 -15.34 8.99
CA ASN A 63 11.44 -14.86 8.22
C ASN A 63 11.10 -14.70 6.74
N LYS A 64 10.28 -15.60 6.18
CA LYS A 64 9.80 -15.50 4.80
C LYS A 64 8.91 -14.27 4.61
N ILE A 65 7.95 -14.05 5.51
CA ILE A 65 7.08 -12.86 5.45
C ILE A 65 7.93 -11.60 5.59
N LYS A 66 8.86 -11.55 6.56
CA LYS A 66 9.76 -10.42 6.78
C LYS A 66 10.57 -10.08 5.54
N SER A 67 11.15 -11.08 4.88
CA SER A 67 11.93 -10.88 3.65
C SER A 67 11.09 -10.33 2.51
N ILE A 68 9.89 -10.90 2.29
CA ILE A 68 8.97 -10.45 1.24
C ILE A 68 8.49 -9.02 1.50
N LEU A 69 8.10 -8.70 2.74
CA LEU A 69 7.65 -7.36 3.12
C LEU A 69 8.76 -6.33 2.95
N LYS A 70 10.00 -6.65 3.36
CA LYS A 70 11.17 -5.79 3.13
C LYS A 70 11.37 -5.49 1.65
N GLN A 71 11.33 -6.53 0.80
CA GLN A 71 11.50 -6.35 -0.63
C GLN A 71 10.37 -5.50 -1.25
N TYR A 72 9.13 -5.74 -0.83
CA TYR A 72 7.99 -4.95 -1.27
C TYR A 72 8.16 -3.46 -0.94
N CYS A 73 8.52 -3.13 0.30
CA CYS A 73 8.75 -1.74 0.72
C CYS A 73 9.89 -1.07 -0.06
N LEU A 74 10.97 -1.80 -0.35
CA LEU A 74 12.09 -1.28 -1.15
C LEU A 74 11.67 -1.00 -2.60
N ASN A 75 10.95 -1.93 -3.22
CA ASN A 75 10.45 -1.75 -4.59
C ASN A 75 9.50 -0.56 -4.66
N LEU A 76 8.53 -0.49 -3.73
CA LEU A 76 7.57 0.60 -3.68
C LEU A 76 8.25 1.96 -3.45
N GLY A 77 9.23 2.02 -2.55
CA GLY A 77 10.00 3.24 -2.31
C GLY A 77 10.81 3.67 -3.53
N PHE A 78 11.36 2.71 -4.28
CA PHE A 78 12.06 2.99 -5.53
C PHE A 78 11.10 3.52 -6.61
N ASP A 79 9.93 2.91 -6.74
CA ASP A 79 8.90 3.35 -7.69
C ASP A 79 8.42 4.77 -7.36
N MET A 80 8.15 5.07 -6.09
CA MET A 80 7.79 6.44 -5.63
C MET A 80 8.91 7.44 -5.93
N PHE A 81 10.17 7.05 -5.70
CA PHE A 81 11.32 7.90 -6.00
C PHE A 81 11.42 8.19 -7.50
N GLN A 82 11.23 7.17 -8.35
CA GLN A 82 11.29 7.32 -9.81
C GLN A 82 10.13 8.17 -10.35
N GLN A 83 8.93 7.99 -9.82
CA GLN A 83 7.73 8.71 -10.25
C GLN A 83 7.70 10.15 -9.71
N GLY A 84 8.43 10.44 -8.63
CA GLY A 84 8.41 11.74 -7.97
C GLY A 84 7.09 12.05 -7.25
N SER A 85 6.19 11.06 -7.15
CA SER A 85 4.90 11.14 -6.46
C SER A 85 4.94 10.25 -5.21
N GLN A 86 4.46 10.80 -4.10
CA GLN A 86 4.35 10.05 -2.86
C GLN A 86 2.98 9.36 -2.82
N ILE A 87 2.95 8.03 -2.93
CA ILE A 87 1.70 7.24 -2.94
C ILE A 87 1.20 6.98 -1.50
N ALA A 88 2.08 7.08 -0.49
CA ALA A 88 1.83 6.62 0.88
C ALA A 88 1.40 7.71 1.89
N ILE A 89 1.20 8.95 1.45
CA ILE A 89 0.45 9.94 2.22
C ILE A 89 -0.87 10.12 1.49
N GLU A 90 -1.98 9.93 2.19
CA GLU A 90 -3.24 10.56 1.79
C GLU A 90 -2.89 12.01 1.46
N SER A 91 -3.19 12.45 0.22
CA SER A 91 -2.94 13.83 -0.14
C SER A 91 -3.81 14.69 0.77
N GLU A 92 -3.22 15.29 1.78
CA GLU A 92 -3.91 16.28 2.58
C GLU A 92 -4.42 17.38 1.64
N PHE A 93 -5.76 17.46 1.53
CA PHE A 93 -6.55 18.51 0.89
C PHE A 93 -6.66 18.50 -0.65
N GLN A 94 -7.53 17.64 -1.18
CA GLN A 94 -8.44 18.05 -2.27
C GLN A 94 -9.88 18.03 -1.78
N TYR A 95 -10.19 18.88 -0.80
CA TYR A 95 -11.56 19.36 -0.62
C TYR A 95 -11.75 20.59 -1.49
N GLN A 96 -12.01 20.39 -2.77
CA GLN A 96 -12.85 21.29 -3.55
C GLN A 96 -13.48 20.51 -4.70
N SER A 97 -14.77 20.73 -4.84
CA SER A 97 -15.76 19.84 -5.41
C SER A 97 -15.59 19.59 -6.91
N ASP A 98 -15.90 18.38 -7.37
CA ASP A 98 -17.19 18.11 -8.03
C ASP A 98 -17.26 16.63 -8.46
N ASN A 99 -18.24 15.93 -7.87
CA ASN A 99 -19.00 14.76 -8.33
C ASN A 99 -18.27 13.49 -8.85
N ASP A 100 -18.59 12.39 -8.15
CA ASP A 100 -18.74 11.03 -8.69
C ASP A 100 -17.49 10.29 -9.23
N ILE A 101 -16.43 10.14 -8.42
CA ILE A 101 -15.41 9.12 -8.70
C ILE A 101 -15.58 7.95 -7.72
N ILE A 102 -16.24 6.91 -8.23
CA ILE A 102 -16.45 5.61 -7.61
C ILE A 102 -15.10 4.95 -7.25
N TRP A 103 -14.81 4.81 -5.95
CA TRP A 103 -13.63 4.13 -5.41
C TRP A 103 -13.76 2.59 -5.40
N ASN A 104 -14.25 1.98 -6.48
CA ASN A 104 -14.50 0.53 -6.53
C ASN A 104 -13.97 -0.16 -7.79
N LYS A 105 -12.74 0.13 -8.23
CA LYS A 105 -12.06 -0.74 -9.20
C LYS A 105 -10.55 -0.77 -8.96
N VAL A 106 -10.12 -1.58 -8.02
CA VAL A 106 -8.81 -2.24 -8.12
C VAL A 106 -8.96 -3.67 -7.61
N ASP A 107 -9.50 -4.53 -8.48
CA ASP A 107 -9.03 -5.91 -8.55
C ASP A 107 -8.47 -6.09 -9.97
N PRO A 108 -7.30 -6.72 -10.16
CA PRO A 108 -6.78 -7.00 -11.48
C PRO A 108 -7.68 -8.05 -12.17
N GLU A 109 -8.19 -7.73 -13.36
CA GLU A 109 -8.86 -8.73 -14.21
C GLU A 109 -7.84 -9.78 -14.64
N ILE A 110 -8.01 -11.01 -14.17
CA ILE A 110 -7.30 -12.18 -14.70
C ILE A 110 -7.91 -12.49 -16.07
N GLU A 111 -7.15 -12.28 -17.14
CA GLU A 111 -7.53 -12.67 -18.51
C GLU A 111 -7.74 -14.19 -18.58
N ASN A 112 -9.01 -14.60 -18.65
CA ASN A 112 -9.37 -15.95 -19.05
C ASN A 112 -9.75 -15.92 -20.54
N GLU A 113 -8.82 -16.31 -21.41
CA GLU A 113 -9.04 -16.53 -22.83
C GLU A 113 -10.03 -17.70 -23.04
N HIS A 114 -11.32 -17.44 -23.17
CA HIS A 114 -12.24 -18.34 -23.89
C HIS A 114 -13.32 -17.53 -24.62
N LYS A 115 -13.00 -17.10 -25.84
CA LYS A 115 -13.95 -16.54 -26.81
C LYS A 115 -14.67 -17.69 -27.53
N SER A 116 -15.83 -18.09 -27.04
CA SER A 116 -16.78 -18.87 -27.85
C SER A 116 -17.72 -17.91 -28.59
N ASN A 117 -17.54 -17.84 -29.91
CA ASN A 117 -18.43 -17.17 -30.85
C ASN A 117 -19.85 -17.73 -30.77
N ILE A 118 -20.86 -16.86 -30.64
CA ILE A 118 -22.20 -17.10 -31.17
C ILE A 118 -22.71 -15.80 -31.80
N ILE A 119 -22.89 -15.85 -33.11
CA ILE A 119 -23.58 -14.89 -33.99
C ILE A 119 -25.02 -15.42 -34.19
N GLU A 120 -25.94 -14.53 -34.62
CA GLU A 120 -27.27 -14.75 -35.24
C GLU A 120 -28.48 -14.33 -34.37
N GLU A 121 -29.53 -13.63 -34.82
CA GLU A 121 -29.89 -12.96 -36.10
C GLU A 121 -31.30 -12.29 -35.91
N LYS A 122 -31.55 -11.11 -36.54
CA LYS A 122 -32.85 -10.52 -37.06
C LYS A 122 -34.05 -10.31 -36.09
N THR A 123 -34.99 -9.34 -36.23
CA THR A 123 -35.58 -8.60 -37.38
C THR A 123 -36.43 -7.40 -36.89
N GLU A 124 -36.68 -6.45 -37.81
CA GLU A 124 -37.55 -5.26 -37.78
C GLU A 124 -39.00 -5.45 -37.28
N THR A 125 -39.62 -4.38 -36.74
CA THR A 125 -40.93 -3.89 -37.24
C THR A 125 -41.24 -2.46 -36.76
N GLU A 126 -41.56 -1.60 -37.73
CA GLU A 126 -42.04 -0.23 -37.59
C GLU A 126 -43.42 -0.15 -36.90
N ILE A 127 -43.68 0.90 -36.11
CA ILE A 127 -45.02 1.49 -36.04
C ILE A 127 -44.91 3.02 -35.92
N LYS A 128 -45.30 3.70 -37.00
CA LYS A 128 -45.61 5.14 -37.02
C LYS A 128 -46.88 5.41 -36.23
N THR A 129 -46.87 6.45 -35.39
CA THR A 129 -48.11 7.20 -35.10
C THR A 129 -47.83 8.69 -35.21
N ILE A 130 -48.77 9.34 -35.86
CA ILE A 130 -48.77 10.67 -36.44
C ILE A 130 -49.63 11.60 -35.55
N ASN A 131 -49.29 12.89 -35.56
CA ASN A 131 -50.14 14.10 -35.41
C ASN A 131 -50.17 14.96 -34.11
N THR A 132 -49.65 16.20 -34.28
CA THR A 132 -50.22 17.57 -34.05
C THR A 132 -50.70 17.96 -32.64
N LEU A 133 -50.29 19.10 -32.07
CA LEU A 133 -50.36 20.50 -32.53
C LEU A 133 -49.13 21.34 -32.15
#